data_AF-R6U4S6-F1
#
_entry.id   AF-R6U4S6-F1
#
_cell.length_a   1.000
_cell.length_b   1.000
_cell.length_c   1.000
_cell.angle_alpha   90.00
_cell.angle_beta   90.00
_cell.angle_gamma   90.00
#
_symmetry.space_group_name_H-M   'P 1'
#
loop_
_entity.id
_entity.type
_entity.pdbx_description
1 polymer ?
#
loop_
_entity_poly.entity_id
_entity_poly.type
_entity_poly.pdbx_seq_one_letter_code
_entity_poly.pdbx_strand_id
1 'polypeptide(L)'
;MPKVEESLNVRAQADEQSDIVGKLYKGSVADIVENDGTWAHIKSGNVDGYVNVSYCVTGTDALSYAYDTCGEIATVNTDGLRVRETADTNSKALEVADQGKTYQVDRAAQAPDGWIAVVSDSQTGYIAADYATRSLNTRVGITIEEEQAQIAAQKEAERKAAEEKAAKEAAKAAKESKKTETTQGEAVSAGADDLTLLAAIIECEAGGESYECQLAVGAAVINRVKSSSYPNSISGVIYQKGQFGPASSGKLARKLSGRISSSCYSAAQEAMSGVDNTGGCTSFNDHGSGISIGNMKFR
;
A
#
# COMPACT_ATOMS: atom_id res chain seq x y z
N MET A 1 -35.29 11.79 -12.75
CA MET A 1 -34.04 11.58 -11.98
C MET A 1 -34.36 11.40 -10.51
N PRO A 2 -33.64 10.56 -9.77
CA PRO A 2 -33.88 10.39 -8.34
C PRO A 2 -33.31 11.59 -7.57
N LYS A 3 -34.12 12.16 -6.68
CA LYS A 3 -33.76 13.21 -5.72
C LYS A 3 -33.51 12.57 -4.35
N VAL A 4 -32.39 11.88 -4.25
CA VAL A 4 -31.95 11.09 -3.09
C VAL A 4 -30.45 11.27 -2.87
N GLU A 5 -29.94 10.90 -1.69
CA GLU A 5 -28.51 11.02 -1.41
C GLU A 5 -27.66 9.92 -2.05
N GLU A 6 -28.15 8.69 -2.07
CA GLU A 6 -27.38 7.54 -2.54
C GLU A 6 -28.05 6.86 -3.74
N SER A 7 -29.20 6.22 -3.50
CA SER A 7 -29.94 5.50 -4.54
C SER A 7 -31.44 5.42 -4.26
N LEU A 8 -32.20 5.21 -5.33
CA LEU A 8 -33.62 4.91 -5.32
C LEU A 8 -33.81 3.50 -5.89
N ASN A 9 -34.54 2.67 -5.16
CA ASN A 9 -34.87 1.32 -5.61
C ASN A 9 -35.92 1.37 -6.73
N VAL A 10 -35.71 0.57 -7.77
CA VAL A 10 -36.66 0.32 -8.85
C VAL A 10 -37.30 -1.04 -8.61
N ARG A 11 -38.62 -1.10 -8.61
CA ARG A 11 -39.40 -2.29 -8.25
C ARG A 11 -40.07 -2.95 -9.45
N ALA A 12 -40.32 -4.25 -9.36
CA ALA A 12 -40.97 -4.99 -10.44
C ALA A 12 -42.40 -4.49 -10.72
N GLN A 13 -43.11 -4.02 -9.69
CA GLN A 13 -44.49 -3.51 -9.75
C GLN A 13 -44.61 -2.19 -8.98
N ALA A 14 -45.70 -1.45 -9.21
CA ALA A 14 -46.07 -0.21 -8.51
C ALA A 14 -46.52 -0.45 -7.06
N ASP A 15 -45.69 -1.13 -6.26
CA ASP A 15 -45.95 -1.54 -4.88
C ASP A 15 -44.65 -1.50 -4.08
N GLU A 16 -44.69 -0.90 -2.87
CA GLU A 16 -43.56 -0.80 -1.95
C GLU A 16 -43.07 -2.15 -1.41
N GLN A 17 -43.85 -3.22 -1.53
CA GLN A 17 -43.46 -4.56 -1.12
C GLN A 17 -43.01 -5.44 -2.30
N SER A 18 -43.14 -4.94 -3.53
CA SER A 18 -42.68 -5.66 -4.72
C SER A 18 -41.16 -5.83 -4.71
N ASP A 19 -40.69 -6.91 -5.35
CA ASP A 19 -39.27 -7.18 -5.56
C ASP A 19 -38.54 -5.98 -6.17
N ILE A 20 -37.31 -5.76 -5.73
CA ILE A 20 -36.42 -4.74 -6.27
C ILE A 20 -35.69 -5.35 -7.47
N VAL A 21 -35.84 -4.72 -8.64
CA VAL A 21 -35.26 -5.18 -9.91
C VAL A 21 -34.04 -4.35 -10.35
N GLY A 22 -33.89 -3.15 -9.78
CA GLY A 22 -32.72 -2.32 -10.03
C GLY A 22 -32.60 -1.14 -9.09
N LYS A 23 -31.60 -0.30 -9.34
CA LYS A 23 -31.35 0.94 -8.59
C LYS A 23 -31.00 2.08 -9.53
N LEU A 24 -31.53 3.26 -9.19
CA LEU A 24 -31.11 4.54 -9.74
C LEU A 24 -30.26 5.27 -8.69
N TYR A 25 -28.96 5.37 -8.91
CA TYR A 25 -28.08 6.15 -8.04
C TYR A 25 -28.28 7.65 -8.24
N LYS A 26 -27.84 8.47 -7.29
CA LYS A 26 -27.76 9.92 -7.43
C LYS A 26 -27.07 10.31 -8.76
N GLY A 27 -27.70 11.20 -9.50
CA GLY A 27 -27.27 11.59 -10.85
C GLY A 27 -27.71 10.66 -11.99
N SER A 28 -28.49 9.61 -11.70
CA SER A 28 -29.04 8.75 -12.75
C SER A 28 -30.24 9.40 -13.44
N VAL A 29 -30.39 9.16 -14.74
CA VAL A 29 -31.54 9.57 -15.55
C VAL A 29 -32.35 8.36 -15.97
N ALA A 30 -33.65 8.53 -16.17
CA ALA A 30 -34.55 7.48 -16.62
C ALA A 30 -35.63 8.11 -17.49
N ASP A 31 -36.05 7.37 -18.52
CA ASP A 31 -37.21 7.70 -19.33
C ASP A 31 -38.47 7.23 -18.62
N ILE A 32 -39.50 8.07 -18.61
CA ILE A 32 -40.81 7.74 -18.04
C ILE A 32 -41.68 7.16 -19.14
N VAL A 33 -42.12 5.93 -18.97
CA VAL A 33 -43.05 5.24 -19.87
C VAL A 33 -44.49 5.53 -19.47
N GLU A 34 -44.79 5.41 -18.18
CA GLU A 34 -46.10 5.69 -17.60
C GLU A 34 -45.92 6.36 -16.24
N ASN A 35 -46.86 7.23 -15.88
CA ASN A 35 -46.85 7.93 -14.60
C ASN A 35 -48.28 8.20 -14.13
N ASP A 36 -48.65 7.65 -12.98
CA ASP A 36 -49.97 7.84 -12.35
C ASP A 36 -49.97 8.91 -11.24
N GLY A 37 -48.83 9.55 -10.99
CA GLY A 37 -48.61 10.56 -9.96
C GLY A 37 -48.05 10.03 -8.64
N THR A 38 -48.19 8.73 -8.36
CA THR A 38 -47.58 8.06 -7.20
C THR A 38 -46.40 7.21 -7.63
N TRP A 39 -46.60 6.42 -8.69
CA TRP A 39 -45.61 5.56 -9.30
C TRP A 39 -45.38 5.96 -10.76
N ALA A 40 -44.12 5.82 -11.17
CA ALA A 40 -43.73 5.94 -12.57
C ALA A 40 -43.09 4.63 -13.02
N HIS A 41 -43.58 4.08 -14.14
CA HIS A 41 -42.89 3.04 -14.89
C HIS A 41 -41.77 3.70 -15.69
N ILE A 42 -40.55 3.25 -15.49
CA ILE A 42 -39.35 3.84 -16.06
C ILE A 42 -38.49 2.83 -16.80
N LYS A 43 -37.69 3.33 -17.74
CA LYS A 43 -36.58 2.61 -18.35
C LYS A 43 -35.29 3.39 -18.16
N SER A 44 -34.22 2.71 -17.73
CA SER A 44 -32.92 3.33 -17.52
C SER A 44 -31.80 2.30 -17.63
N GLY A 45 -30.99 2.39 -18.69
CA GLY A 45 -30.01 1.36 -19.01
C GLY A 45 -30.73 0.02 -19.24
N ASN A 46 -30.32 -1.01 -18.49
CA ASN A 46 -30.96 -2.33 -18.52
C ASN A 46 -32.13 -2.48 -17.54
N VAL A 47 -32.44 -1.43 -16.76
CA VAL A 47 -33.52 -1.46 -15.77
C VAL A 47 -34.85 -1.09 -16.42
N ASP A 48 -35.87 -1.89 -16.14
CA ASP A 48 -37.26 -1.69 -16.50
C ASP A 48 -38.13 -1.98 -15.27
N GLY A 49 -38.85 -0.98 -14.74
CA GLY A 49 -39.64 -1.14 -13.52
C GLY A 49 -40.19 0.16 -12.95
N TYR A 50 -40.68 0.12 -11.72
CA TYR A 50 -41.45 1.19 -11.10
C TYR A 50 -40.69 1.92 -9.99
N VAL A 51 -40.81 3.24 -9.96
CA VAL A 51 -40.26 4.11 -8.91
C VAL A 51 -41.35 5.00 -8.33
N ASN A 52 -41.24 5.31 -7.04
CA ASN A 52 -42.15 6.26 -6.39
C ASN A 52 -41.77 7.69 -6.79
N VAL A 53 -42.73 8.42 -7.35
CA VAL A 53 -42.55 9.75 -7.97
C VAL A 53 -42.15 10.80 -6.93
N SER A 54 -42.51 10.63 -5.66
CA SER A 54 -42.13 11.56 -4.58
C SER A 54 -40.61 11.68 -4.38
N TYR A 55 -39.85 10.67 -4.80
CA TYR A 55 -38.39 10.67 -4.79
C TYR A 55 -37.78 11.09 -6.12
N CYS A 56 -38.58 11.57 -7.07
CA CYS A 56 -38.12 11.90 -8.41
C CYS A 56 -38.32 13.39 -8.72
N VAL A 57 -37.37 13.96 -9.47
CA VAL A 57 -37.58 15.18 -10.25
C VAL A 57 -37.75 14.80 -11.72
N THR A 58 -38.69 15.46 -12.39
CA THR A 58 -39.09 15.15 -13.78
C THR A 58 -39.15 16.41 -14.63
N GLY A 59 -39.21 16.26 -15.96
CA GLY A 59 -39.33 17.38 -16.89
C GLY A 59 -38.17 18.39 -16.77
N THR A 60 -38.48 19.68 -16.92
CA THR A 60 -37.50 20.77 -16.88
C THR A 60 -36.79 20.87 -15.53
N ASP A 61 -37.47 20.55 -14.43
CA ASP A 61 -36.84 20.56 -13.10
C ASP A 61 -35.77 19.49 -12.98
N ALA A 62 -35.94 18.34 -13.65
CA ALA A 62 -34.90 17.33 -13.73
C ALA A 62 -33.66 17.83 -14.49
N LEU A 63 -33.84 18.63 -15.55
CA LEU A 63 -32.73 19.21 -16.30
C LEU A 63 -31.91 20.16 -15.41
N SER A 64 -32.56 21.09 -14.71
CA SER A 64 -31.89 22.00 -13.76
C SER A 64 -31.16 21.22 -12.67
N TYR A 65 -31.83 20.23 -12.07
CA TYR A 65 -31.23 19.38 -11.05
C TYR A 65 -30.01 18.60 -11.56
N ALA A 66 -30.05 18.14 -12.82
CA ALA A 66 -28.93 17.45 -13.45
C ALA A 66 -27.71 18.37 -13.61
N TYR A 67 -27.92 19.63 -14.03
CA TYR A 67 -26.84 20.62 -14.18
C TYR A 67 -26.07 20.86 -12.88
N ASP A 68 -26.81 20.93 -11.76
CA ASP A 68 -26.25 21.17 -10.44
C ASP A 68 -25.58 19.92 -9.85
N THR A 69 -26.14 18.74 -10.11
CA THR A 69 -25.74 17.51 -9.41
C THR A 69 -24.73 16.67 -10.17
N CYS A 70 -24.82 16.60 -11.49
CA CYS A 70 -24.07 15.60 -12.27
C CYS A 70 -22.69 16.08 -12.71
N GLY A 71 -22.47 17.40 -12.76
CA GLY A 71 -21.31 17.94 -13.47
C GLY A 71 -21.43 17.71 -14.98
N GLU A 72 -20.34 17.94 -15.70
CA GLU A 72 -20.30 17.84 -17.15
C GLU A 72 -19.05 17.11 -17.60
N ILE A 73 -19.18 16.34 -18.67
CA ILE A 73 -18.09 15.64 -19.31
C ILE A 73 -17.95 16.07 -20.76
N ALA A 74 -16.73 15.99 -21.26
CA ALA A 74 -16.42 16.09 -22.68
C ALA A 74 -16.00 14.72 -23.20
N THR A 75 -16.76 14.20 -24.16
CA THR A 75 -16.49 12.92 -24.83
C THR A 75 -15.74 13.18 -26.13
N VAL A 76 -14.58 12.57 -26.28
CA VAL A 76 -13.73 12.70 -27.46
C VAL A 76 -14.35 11.96 -28.65
N ASN A 77 -14.41 12.63 -29.80
CA ASN A 77 -15.05 12.13 -31.01
C ASN A 77 -14.06 11.69 -32.10
N THR A 78 -12.76 11.70 -31.81
CA THR A 78 -11.69 11.33 -32.75
C THR A 78 -10.56 10.63 -32.02
N ASP A 79 -9.85 9.74 -32.72
CA ASP A 79 -8.61 9.18 -32.20
C ASP A 79 -7.48 10.21 -32.21
N GLY A 80 -6.56 10.11 -31.25
CA GLY A 80 -5.35 10.93 -31.21
C GLY A 80 -5.57 12.39 -30.78
N LEU A 81 -6.69 12.73 -30.14
CA LEU A 81 -6.93 14.10 -29.65
C LEU A 81 -5.97 14.44 -28.53
N ARG A 82 -5.25 15.57 -28.65
CA ARG A 82 -4.28 16.00 -27.63
C ARG A 82 -4.96 16.82 -26.54
N VAL A 83 -4.80 16.42 -25.29
CA VAL A 83 -5.06 17.26 -24.12
C VAL A 83 -3.85 18.15 -23.90
N ARG A 84 -4.05 19.46 -23.85
CA ARG A 84 -2.96 20.45 -23.85
C ARG A 84 -2.87 21.21 -22.53
N GLU A 85 -1.68 21.66 -22.19
CA GLU A 85 -1.42 22.43 -20.97
C GLU A 85 -2.06 23.82 -21.03
N THR A 86 -2.15 24.42 -22.21
CA THR A 86 -2.88 25.66 -22.48
C THR A 86 -3.75 25.51 -23.73
N ALA A 87 -4.75 26.38 -23.88
CA ALA A 87 -5.66 26.45 -25.02
C ALA A 87 -4.97 26.96 -26.31
N ASP A 88 -3.90 26.27 -26.74
CA ASP A 88 -3.11 26.57 -27.93
C ASP A 88 -2.64 25.26 -28.58
N THR A 89 -2.83 25.14 -29.89
CA THR A 89 -2.42 23.97 -30.69
C THR A 89 -0.90 23.69 -30.72
N ASN A 90 -0.08 24.64 -30.29
CA ASN A 90 1.38 24.51 -30.16
C ASN A 90 1.82 24.24 -28.72
N SER A 91 0.88 24.30 -27.76
CA SER A 91 1.16 24.01 -26.36
C SER A 91 1.50 22.53 -26.15
N LYS A 92 2.24 22.26 -25.06
CA LYS A 92 2.63 20.92 -24.63
C LYS A 92 1.40 20.03 -24.50
N ALA A 93 1.48 18.85 -25.13
CA ALA A 93 0.49 17.80 -24.92
C ALA A 93 0.76 17.13 -23.57
N LEU A 94 -0.24 17.16 -22.69
CA LEU A 94 -0.26 16.42 -21.44
C LEU A 94 -0.55 14.94 -21.71
N GLU A 95 -1.51 14.68 -22.59
CA GLU A 95 -1.99 13.35 -22.94
C GLU A 95 -2.50 13.30 -24.39
N VAL A 96 -2.56 12.08 -24.94
CA VAL A 96 -3.30 11.75 -26.18
C VAL A 96 -4.49 10.88 -25.83
N ALA A 97 -5.68 11.31 -26.26
CA ALA A 97 -6.97 10.68 -26.01
C ALA A 97 -7.50 10.03 -27.29
N ASP A 98 -8.02 8.82 -27.15
CA ASP A 98 -8.70 8.11 -28.25
C ASP A 98 -10.20 8.40 -28.25
N GLN A 99 -10.86 8.06 -29.36
CA GLN A 99 -12.29 8.25 -29.52
C GLN A 99 -13.07 7.53 -28.40
N GLY A 100 -14.09 8.20 -27.87
CA GLY A 100 -14.91 7.72 -26.77
C GLY A 100 -14.33 8.00 -25.38
N LYS A 101 -13.07 8.46 -25.27
CA LYS A 101 -12.52 8.88 -23.97
C LYS A 101 -13.30 10.06 -23.42
N THR A 102 -13.60 10.05 -22.13
CA THR A 102 -14.35 11.11 -21.46
C THR A 102 -13.48 11.83 -20.44
N TYR A 103 -13.60 13.16 -20.38
CA TYR A 103 -12.97 13.98 -19.35
C TYR A 103 -14.01 14.78 -18.58
N GLN A 104 -13.82 14.98 -17.27
CA GLN A 104 -14.61 15.95 -16.51
C GLN A 104 -14.30 17.37 -17.01
N VAL A 105 -15.32 18.17 -17.30
CA VAL A 105 -15.16 19.57 -17.68
C VAL A 105 -14.82 20.38 -16.43
N ASP A 106 -13.72 21.13 -16.50
CA ASP A 106 -13.33 22.06 -15.45
C ASP A 106 -14.12 23.36 -15.61
N ARG A 107 -15.28 23.44 -14.95
CA ARG A 107 -16.17 24.62 -15.00
C ARG A 107 -15.59 25.85 -14.31
N ALA A 108 -14.55 25.70 -13.48
CA ALA A 108 -13.90 26.82 -12.81
C ALA A 108 -12.84 27.48 -13.71
N ALA A 109 -12.31 26.74 -14.68
CA ALA A 109 -11.36 27.25 -15.64
C ALA A 109 -12.05 27.96 -16.82
N GLN A 110 -11.53 29.13 -17.18
CA GLN A 110 -11.95 29.83 -18.39
C GLN A 110 -11.34 29.14 -19.62
N ALA A 111 -12.17 28.70 -20.56
CA ALA A 111 -11.72 28.26 -21.88
C ALA A 111 -12.04 29.34 -22.92
N PRO A 112 -11.09 29.70 -23.82
CA PRO A 112 -11.42 30.50 -24.98
C PRO A 112 -12.32 29.72 -25.93
N ASP A 113 -12.97 30.44 -26.84
CA ASP A 113 -13.83 29.83 -27.85
C ASP A 113 -13.05 28.80 -28.70
N GLY A 114 -13.71 27.70 -29.06
CA GLY A 114 -13.08 26.55 -29.72
C GLY A 114 -12.29 25.62 -28.79
N TRP A 115 -12.25 25.87 -27.48
CA TRP A 115 -11.59 25.00 -26.50
C TRP A 115 -12.52 24.60 -25.36
N ILE A 116 -12.24 23.44 -24.77
CA ILE A 116 -12.91 22.94 -23.57
C ILE A 116 -11.84 22.72 -22.51
N ALA A 117 -11.99 23.35 -21.34
CA ALA A 117 -11.18 23.07 -20.18
C ALA A 117 -11.65 21.77 -19.52
N VAL A 118 -10.73 20.85 -19.29
CA VAL A 118 -10.99 19.51 -18.77
C VAL A 118 -10.02 19.15 -17.67
N VAL A 119 -10.41 18.27 -16.75
CA VAL A 119 -9.53 17.73 -15.72
C VAL A 119 -8.83 16.49 -16.24
N SER A 120 -7.50 16.53 -16.33
CA SER A 120 -6.63 15.43 -16.72
C SER A 120 -5.55 15.27 -15.65
N ASP A 121 -5.39 14.06 -15.09
CA ASP A 121 -4.41 13.77 -14.04
C ASP A 121 -4.38 14.78 -12.87
N SER A 122 -5.57 15.22 -12.43
CA SER A 122 -5.77 16.21 -11.36
C SER A 122 -5.28 17.63 -11.67
N GLN A 123 -5.02 17.96 -12.94
CA GLN A 123 -4.76 19.33 -13.41
C GLN A 123 -5.70 19.72 -14.54
N THR A 124 -5.88 21.03 -14.75
CA THR A 124 -6.61 21.56 -15.90
C THR A 124 -5.80 21.35 -17.16
N GLY A 125 -6.43 20.79 -18.19
CA GLY A 125 -5.95 20.73 -19.56
C GLY A 125 -7.02 21.26 -20.52
N TYR A 126 -6.66 21.39 -21.79
CA TYR A 126 -7.50 21.97 -22.82
C TYR A 126 -7.56 21.05 -24.03
N ILE A 127 -8.78 20.73 -24.47
CA ILE A 127 -9.05 19.98 -25.70
C ILE A 127 -9.78 20.89 -26.69
N ALA A 128 -9.56 20.66 -27.98
CA ALA A 128 -10.27 21.40 -29.03
C ALA A 128 -11.74 20.95 -29.10
N ALA A 129 -12.65 21.92 -29.07
CA ALA A 129 -14.10 21.67 -28.99
C ALA A 129 -14.65 20.96 -30.24
N ASP A 130 -14.05 21.18 -31.42
CA ASP A 130 -14.46 20.53 -32.67
C ASP A 130 -14.36 19.00 -32.62
N TYR A 131 -13.56 18.47 -31.69
CA TYR A 131 -13.27 17.04 -31.57
C TYR A 131 -13.85 16.43 -30.29
N ALA A 132 -14.72 17.13 -29.58
CA ALA A 132 -15.36 16.60 -28.38
C ALA A 132 -16.78 17.12 -28.19
N THR A 133 -17.66 16.27 -27.67
CA THR A 133 -19.03 16.63 -27.33
C THR A 133 -19.17 16.79 -25.83
N ARG A 134 -19.65 17.96 -25.41
CA ARG A 134 -20.01 18.21 -24.01
C ARG A 134 -21.39 17.63 -23.71
N SER A 135 -21.51 16.97 -22.56
CA SER A 135 -22.78 16.45 -22.06
C SER A 135 -22.78 16.38 -20.53
N LEU A 136 -23.97 16.38 -19.93
CA LEU A 136 -24.07 16.16 -18.49
C LEU A 136 -23.57 14.76 -18.15
N ASN A 137 -22.81 14.64 -17.06
CA ASN A 137 -22.27 13.37 -16.60
C ASN A 137 -23.34 12.57 -15.83
N THR A 138 -24.44 12.28 -16.51
CA THR A 138 -25.54 11.51 -15.96
C THR A 138 -25.23 10.02 -16.03
N ARG A 139 -25.78 9.27 -15.08
CA ARG A 139 -25.70 7.81 -15.06
C ARG A 139 -27.01 7.20 -15.53
N VAL A 140 -27.01 5.90 -15.77
CA VAL A 140 -28.23 5.11 -15.92
C VAL A 140 -28.36 4.16 -14.75
N GLY A 141 -29.57 3.62 -14.57
CA GLY A 141 -29.85 2.59 -13.60
C GLY A 141 -29.10 1.31 -13.90
N ILE A 142 -28.86 0.55 -12.84
CA ILE A 142 -28.30 -0.80 -12.94
C ILE A 142 -29.29 -1.78 -12.30
N THR A 143 -29.36 -2.96 -12.88
CA THR A 143 -30.13 -4.07 -12.31
C THR A 143 -29.49 -4.58 -11.03
N ILE A 144 -30.26 -5.28 -10.19
CA ILE A 144 -29.70 -5.90 -8.99
C ILE A 144 -28.62 -6.94 -9.33
N GLU A 145 -28.78 -7.64 -10.44
CA GLU A 145 -27.80 -8.62 -10.94
C GLU A 145 -26.47 -7.93 -11.32
N GLU A 146 -26.54 -6.80 -12.02
CA GLU A 146 -25.36 -5.99 -12.35
C GLU A 146 -24.69 -5.41 -11.10
N GLU A 147 -25.47 -4.91 -10.13
CA GLU A 147 -24.93 -4.41 -8.86
C GLU A 147 -24.18 -5.51 -8.10
N GLN A 148 -24.76 -6.70 -8.01
CA GLN A 148 -24.12 -7.85 -7.36
C GLN A 148 -22.84 -8.27 -8.09
N ALA A 149 -22.83 -8.27 -9.42
CA ALA A 149 -21.64 -8.56 -10.22
C ALA A 149 -20.53 -7.52 -9.99
N GLN A 150 -20.87 -6.23 -9.92
CA GLN A 150 -19.92 -5.16 -9.62
C GLN A 150 -19.34 -5.29 -8.21
N ILE A 151 -20.17 -5.58 -7.20
CA ILE A 151 -19.71 -5.80 -5.82
C ILE A 151 -18.78 -7.02 -5.74
N ALA A 152 -19.10 -8.11 -6.45
CA ALA A 152 -18.26 -9.30 -6.50
C ALA A 152 -16.90 -9.02 -7.18
N ALA A 153 -16.92 -8.31 -8.31
CA ALA A 153 -15.71 -7.92 -9.03
C ALA A 153 -14.83 -6.99 -8.19
N GLN A 154 -15.42 -6.03 -7.48
CA GLN A 154 -14.70 -5.12 -6.58
C GLN A 154 -14.04 -5.88 -5.43
N LYS A 155 -14.78 -6.78 -4.75
CA LYS A 155 -14.22 -7.61 -3.68
C LYS A 155 -13.06 -8.49 -4.17
N GLU A 156 -13.17 -9.01 -5.40
CA GLU A 156 -12.10 -9.80 -6.00
C GLU A 156 -10.86 -8.96 -6.33
N ALA A 157 -11.06 -7.75 -6.87
CA ALA A 157 -9.97 -6.82 -7.14
C ALA A 157 -9.27 -6.37 -5.85
N GLU A 158 -10.03 -6.07 -4.79
CA GLU A 158 -9.50 -5.74 -3.46
C GLU A 158 -8.73 -6.90 -2.84
N ARG A 159 -9.24 -8.14 -2.96
CA ARG A 159 -8.52 -9.34 -2.53
C ARG A 159 -7.19 -9.48 -3.25
N LYS A 160 -7.19 -9.40 -4.59
CA LYS A 160 -5.95 -9.48 -5.39
C LYS A 160 -4.96 -8.37 -5.05
N ALA A 161 -5.44 -7.14 -4.85
CA ALA A 161 -4.60 -6.01 -4.46
C ALA A 161 -4.02 -6.20 -3.04
N ALA A 162 -4.80 -6.74 -2.10
CA ALA A 162 -4.33 -7.06 -0.76
C ALA A 162 -3.28 -8.20 -0.77
N GLU A 163 -3.51 -9.25 -1.55
CA GLU A 163 -2.56 -10.35 -1.76
C GLU A 163 -1.26 -9.85 -2.41
N GLU A 164 -1.35 -9.01 -3.44
CA GLU A 164 -0.18 -8.43 -4.10
C GLU A 164 0.59 -7.49 -3.15
N LYS A 165 -0.12 -6.68 -2.36
CA LYS A 165 0.50 -5.84 -1.33
C LYS A 165 1.19 -6.69 -0.27
N ALA A 166 0.54 -7.73 0.24
CA ALA A 166 1.13 -8.67 1.19
C ALA A 166 2.35 -9.39 0.61
N ALA A 167 2.30 -9.80 -0.66
CA ALA A 167 3.43 -10.41 -1.35
C ALA A 167 4.59 -9.43 -1.55
N LYS A 168 4.31 -8.17 -1.88
CA LYS A 168 5.33 -7.10 -1.98
C LYS A 168 5.94 -6.76 -0.63
N GLU A 169 5.15 -6.72 0.43
CA GLU A 169 5.62 -6.50 1.81
C GLU A 169 6.48 -7.68 2.28
N ALA A 170 6.07 -8.93 2.02
CA ALA A 170 6.86 -10.13 2.30
C ALA A 170 8.18 -10.15 1.50
N ALA A 171 8.14 -9.76 0.21
CA ALA A 171 9.34 -9.67 -0.63
C ALA A 171 10.26 -8.52 -0.21
N LYS A 172 9.72 -7.42 0.32
CA LYS A 172 10.51 -6.31 0.89
C LYS A 172 11.16 -6.72 2.20
N ALA A 173 10.43 -7.41 3.09
CA ALA A 173 10.97 -7.98 4.32
C ALA A 173 12.11 -8.98 4.00
N ALA A 174 11.93 -9.83 2.98
CA ALA A 174 12.96 -10.76 2.51
C ALA A 174 14.16 -10.09 1.82
N LYS A 175 14.02 -8.85 1.33
CA LYS A 175 15.12 -8.05 0.76
C LYS A 175 15.85 -7.21 1.82
N GLU A 176 15.14 -6.73 2.84
CA GLU A 176 15.74 -6.08 4.01
C GLU A 176 16.57 -7.08 4.84
N SER A 177 16.13 -8.34 4.94
CA SER A 177 16.94 -9.42 5.53
C SER A 177 18.14 -9.86 4.67
N LYS A 178 18.23 -9.43 3.40
CA LYS A 178 19.32 -9.76 2.47
C LYS A 178 20.38 -8.65 2.34
N LYS A 179 20.22 -7.53 3.07
CA LYS A 179 21.20 -6.43 3.13
C LYS A 179 22.22 -6.59 4.27
N THR A 180 22.07 -7.64 5.07
CA THR A 180 23.11 -8.13 5.97
C THR A 180 23.73 -9.32 5.25
N GLU A 181 24.87 -9.12 4.58
CA GLU A 181 25.65 -10.23 4.04
C GLU A 181 26.16 -11.06 5.22
N THR A 182 25.39 -12.08 5.58
CA THR A 182 25.82 -13.12 6.49
C THR A 182 26.81 -14.01 5.74
N THR A 183 28.10 -13.82 6.01
CA THR A 183 29.14 -14.70 5.46
C THR A 183 29.24 -15.97 6.32
N GLN A 184 29.38 -17.12 5.66
CA GLN A 184 29.56 -18.41 6.31
C GLN A 184 31.07 -18.72 6.33
N GLY A 185 31.73 -18.41 7.45
CA GLY A 185 33.15 -18.67 7.66
C GLY A 185 33.43 -20.04 8.26
N GLU A 186 34.71 -20.43 8.37
CA GLU A 186 35.12 -21.69 9.01
C GLU A 186 34.62 -21.79 10.47
N ALA A 187 34.08 -22.96 10.84
CA ALA A 187 33.56 -23.20 12.18
C ALA A 187 34.68 -23.34 13.22
N VAL A 188 34.49 -22.77 14.41
CA VAL A 188 35.44 -22.91 15.52
C VAL A 188 35.03 -24.12 16.37
N SER A 189 35.90 -25.14 16.49
CA SER A 189 35.63 -26.30 17.35
C SER A 189 35.79 -25.92 18.83
N ALA A 190 34.69 -25.64 19.52
CA ALA A 190 34.68 -25.29 20.93
C ALA A 190 33.70 -26.16 21.74
N GLY A 191 34.00 -26.40 23.01
CA GLY A 191 33.24 -27.31 23.89
C GLY A 191 31.93 -26.69 24.40
N ALA A 192 31.11 -27.48 25.10
CA ALA A 192 29.84 -26.99 25.70
C ALA A 192 30.06 -25.82 26.68
N ASP A 193 31.23 -25.75 27.31
CA ASP A 193 31.62 -24.66 28.21
C ASP A 193 31.86 -23.35 27.46
N ASP A 194 32.43 -23.40 26.25
CA ASP A 194 32.65 -22.23 25.40
C ASP A 194 31.33 -21.68 24.83
N LEU A 195 30.40 -22.58 24.48
CA LEU A 195 29.05 -22.17 24.06
C LEU A 195 28.33 -21.42 25.19
N THR A 196 28.41 -21.96 26.41
CA THR A 196 27.80 -21.34 27.59
C THR A 196 28.47 -19.99 27.91
N LEU A 197 29.80 -19.92 27.82
CA LEU A 197 30.56 -18.69 28.03
C LEU A 197 30.23 -17.62 26.98
N LEU A 198 30.13 -18.01 25.71
CA LEU A 198 29.76 -17.11 24.62
C LEU A 198 28.32 -16.62 24.76
N ALA A 199 27.37 -17.49 25.07
CA ALA A 199 25.98 -17.11 25.31
C ALA A 199 25.85 -16.15 26.50
N ALA A 200 26.60 -16.39 27.59
CA ALA A 200 26.59 -15.54 28.76
C ALA A 200 27.12 -14.14 28.48
N ILE A 201 28.18 -14.01 27.67
CA ILE A 201 28.70 -12.68 27.31
C ILE A 201 27.78 -11.96 26.32
N ILE A 202 27.18 -12.67 25.36
CA ILE A 202 26.17 -12.09 24.45
C ILE A 202 25.00 -11.53 25.26
N GLU A 203 24.51 -12.24 26.28
CA GLU A 203 23.41 -11.73 27.09
C GLU A 203 23.82 -10.51 27.92
N CYS A 204 25.07 -10.46 28.38
CA CYS A 204 25.58 -9.33 29.15
C CYS A 204 25.73 -8.05 28.30
N GLU A 205 26.04 -8.19 27.01
CA GLU A 205 26.29 -7.07 26.09
C GLU A 205 25.03 -6.67 25.31
N ALA A 206 24.20 -7.64 24.90
CA ALA A 206 23.10 -7.46 23.96
C ALA A 206 21.82 -8.23 24.35
N GLY A 207 21.68 -8.68 25.60
CA GLY A 207 20.52 -9.49 26.03
C GLY A 207 19.15 -8.81 25.88
N GLY A 208 19.11 -7.48 25.87
CA GLY A 208 17.90 -6.68 25.62
C GLY A 208 17.71 -6.24 24.17
N GLU A 209 18.65 -6.57 23.29
CA GLU A 209 18.66 -6.18 21.88
C GLU A 209 18.01 -7.25 20.99
N SER A 210 17.84 -6.93 19.70
CA SER A 210 17.29 -7.87 18.71
C SER A 210 18.19 -9.11 18.53
N TYR A 211 17.64 -10.19 17.99
CA TYR A 211 18.39 -11.42 17.75
C TYR A 211 19.59 -11.18 16.83
N GLU A 212 19.43 -10.34 15.80
CA GLU A 212 20.49 -9.98 14.87
C GLU A 212 21.64 -9.25 15.58
N CYS A 213 21.33 -8.44 16.60
CA CYS A 213 22.33 -7.75 17.41
C CYS A 213 23.06 -8.71 18.36
N GLN A 214 22.33 -9.67 18.96
CA GLN A 214 22.91 -10.74 19.76
C GLN A 214 23.88 -11.61 18.95
N LEU A 215 23.47 -12.00 17.73
CA LEU A 215 24.32 -12.72 16.77
C LEU A 215 25.54 -11.90 16.38
N ALA A 216 25.39 -10.59 16.15
CA ALA A 216 26.49 -9.70 15.78
C ALA A 216 27.56 -9.57 16.89
N VAL A 217 27.15 -9.50 18.16
CA VAL A 217 28.08 -9.54 19.29
C VAL A 217 28.82 -10.88 19.33
N GLY A 218 28.09 -11.99 19.13
CA GLY A 218 28.69 -13.32 19.05
C GLY A 218 29.71 -13.44 17.92
N ALA A 219 29.35 -12.97 16.71
CA ALA A 219 30.20 -12.98 15.54
C ALA A 219 31.47 -12.14 15.75
N ALA A 220 31.38 -10.96 16.39
CA ALA A 220 32.55 -10.14 16.71
C ALA A 220 33.54 -10.86 17.65
N VAL A 221 33.05 -11.64 18.61
CA VAL A 221 33.91 -12.49 19.47
C VAL A 221 34.60 -13.57 18.64
N ILE A 222 33.87 -14.26 17.75
CA ILE A 222 34.43 -15.30 16.88
C ILE A 222 35.42 -14.73 15.87
N ASN A 223 35.17 -13.55 15.32
CA ASN A 223 36.09 -12.84 14.43
C ASN A 223 37.40 -12.48 15.13
N ARG A 224 37.35 -12.13 16.42
CA ARG A 224 38.58 -11.97 17.23
C ARG A 224 39.32 -13.30 17.36
N VAL A 225 38.64 -14.39 17.72
CA VAL A 225 39.27 -15.73 17.84
C VAL A 225 39.99 -16.14 16.55
N LYS A 226 39.45 -15.77 15.39
CA LYS A 226 40.01 -16.04 14.06
C LYS A 226 41.15 -15.09 13.66
N SER A 227 41.29 -13.94 14.31
CA SER A 227 42.27 -12.92 13.95
C SER A 227 43.56 -13.11 14.74
N SER A 228 44.71 -13.05 14.04
CA SER A 228 46.04 -13.17 14.65
C SER A 228 46.38 -12.05 15.64
N SER A 229 45.58 -10.98 15.66
CA SER A 229 45.74 -9.83 16.57
C SER A 229 45.15 -10.08 17.97
N TYR A 230 44.44 -11.19 18.17
CA TYR A 230 43.74 -11.51 19.42
C TYR A 230 44.08 -12.92 19.90
N PRO A 231 43.73 -13.28 21.15
CA PRO A 231 43.81 -14.65 21.63
C PRO A 231 42.99 -15.61 20.75
N ASN A 232 43.50 -16.81 20.54
CA ASN A 232 42.92 -17.83 19.65
C ASN A 232 41.88 -18.73 20.35
N SER A 233 41.25 -18.27 21.44
CA SER A 233 40.20 -19.00 22.15
C SER A 233 39.11 -18.07 22.65
N ILE A 234 37.86 -18.56 22.72
CA ILE A 234 36.70 -17.79 23.18
C ILE A 234 36.93 -17.23 24.58
N SER A 235 37.39 -18.08 25.51
CA SER A 235 37.79 -17.65 26.85
C SER A 235 38.90 -16.61 26.84
N GLY A 236 39.94 -16.80 26.02
CA GLY A 236 41.04 -15.84 25.89
C GLY A 236 40.57 -14.46 25.43
N VAL A 237 39.67 -14.39 24.45
CA VAL A 237 39.09 -13.14 23.96
C VAL A 237 38.20 -12.47 25.00
N ILE A 238 37.35 -13.24 25.68
CA ILE A 238 36.39 -12.72 26.67
C ILE A 238 37.10 -12.18 27.92
N TYR A 239 38.14 -12.86 28.39
CA TYR A 239 38.90 -12.47 29.59
C TYR A 239 40.10 -11.55 29.29
N GLN A 240 40.33 -11.18 28.03
CA GLN A 240 41.37 -10.21 27.68
C GLN A 240 41.11 -8.88 28.38
N LYS A 241 42.15 -8.34 29.05
CA LYS A 241 42.04 -7.14 29.88
C LYS A 241 41.50 -5.96 29.08
N GLY A 242 40.37 -5.40 29.54
CA GLY A 242 39.74 -4.21 28.96
C GLY A 242 38.82 -4.47 27.77
N GLN A 243 38.65 -5.72 27.32
CA GLN A 243 37.82 -6.03 26.15
C GLN A 243 36.33 -6.17 26.48
N PHE A 244 35.99 -6.70 27.65
CA PHE A 244 34.62 -6.92 28.11
C PHE A 244 34.46 -6.49 29.57
N GLY A 245 33.72 -5.40 29.81
CA GLY A 245 33.42 -4.90 31.16
C GLY A 245 32.71 -5.93 32.06
N PRO A 246 31.76 -6.76 31.56
CA PRO A 246 31.11 -7.81 32.35
C PRO A 246 32.06 -8.90 32.85
N ALA A 247 33.12 -9.22 32.11
CA ALA A 247 34.10 -10.24 32.49
C ALA A 247 34.96 -9.80 33.69
N SER A 248 35.36 -8.53 33.73
CA SER A 248 36.18 -7.97 34.81
C SER A 248 35.39 -7.51 36.04
N SER A 249 34.11 -7.17 35.87
CA SER A 249 33.23 -6.69 36.95
C SER A 249 32.50 -7.80 37.73
N GLY A 250 32.70 -9.07 37.36
CA GLY A 250 32.01 -10.21 37.98
C GLY A 250 30.54 -10.42 37.53
N LYS A 251 30.00 -9.53 36.68
CA LYS A 251 28.66 -9.69 36.09
C LYS A 251 28.55 -10.96 35.25
N LEU A 252 29.58 -11.27 34.46
CA LEU A 252 29.64 -12.49 33.66
C LEU A 252 29.59 -13.74 34.55
N ALA A 253 30.35 -13.77 35.64
CA ALA A 253 30.33 -14.88 36.59
C ALA A 253 28.95 -15.09 37.22
N ARG A 254 28.23 -14.00 37.55
CA ARG A 254 26.85 -14.07 38.04
C ARG A 254 25.87 -14.55 36.96
N LYS A 255 26.12 -14.24 35.70
CA LYS A 255 25.30 -14.70 34.58
C LYS A 255 25.49 -16.20 34.34
N LEU A 256 26.73 -16.67 34.41
CA LEU A 256 27.09 -18.10 34.28
C LEU A 256 26.51 -18.99 35.38
N SER A 257 26.35 -18.47 36.60
CA SER A 257 25.69 -19.21 37.70
C SER A 257 24.16 -19.12 37.68
N GLY A 258 23.61 -18.34 36.74
CA GLY A 258 22.17 -18.11 36.59
C GLY A 258 21.59 -18.74 35.33
N ARG A 259 20.40 -18.29 34.94
CA ARG A 259 19.77 -18.66 33.67
C ARG A 259 20.22 -17.71 32.57
N ILE A 260 20.69 -18.29 31.47
CA ILE A 260 20.95 -17.59 30.21
C ILE A 260 19.73 -17.83 29.30
N SER A 261 19.34 -16.80 28.57
CA SER A 261 18.22 -16.83 27.62
C SER A 261 18.49 -17.78 26.45
N SER A 262 17.43 -18.41 25.94
CA SER A 262 17.53 -19.31 24.79
C SER A 262 17.99 -18.58 23.53
N SER A 263 17.62 -17.31 23.34
CA SER A 263 18.06 -16.53 22.18
C SER A 263 19.57 -16.31 22.16
N CYS A 264 20.20 -16.05 23.32
CA CYS A 264 21.65 -15.88 23.41
C CYS A 264 22.39 -17.21 23.17
N TYR A 265 21.82 -18.34 23.57
CA TYR A 265 22.36 -19.66 23.22
C TYR A 265 22.31 -19.93 21.72
N SER A 266 21.17 -19.66 21.07
CA SER A 266 21.04 -19.81 19.62
C SER A 266 22.03 -18.90 18.87
N ALA A 267 22.14 -17.63 19.28
CA ALA A 267 23.08 -16.68 18.70
C ALA A 267 24.54 -17.12 18.87
N ALA A 268 24.91 -17.62 20.05
CA ALA A 268 26.25 -18.16 20.31
C ALA A 268 26.55 -19.38 19.43
N GLN A 269 25.61 -20.30 19.30
CA GLN A 269 25.76 -21.50 18.48
C GLN A 269 25.90 -21.14 17.00
N GLU A 270 25.09 -20.20 16.49
CA GLU A 270 25.19 -19.72 15.12
C GLU A 270 26.54 -19.03 14.85
N ALA A 271 26.98 -18.13 15.74
CA ALA A 271 28.28 -17.48 15.61
C ALA A 271 29.43 -18.50 15.59
N MET A 272 29.42 -19.49 16.49
CA MET A 272 30.43 -20.56 16.54
C MET A 272 30.44 -21.43 15.27
N SER A 273 29.26 -21.62 14.65
CA SER A 273 29.13 -22.31 13.37
C SER A 273 29.64 -21.50 12.17
N GLY A 274 30.05 -20.24 12.40
CA GLY A 274 30.68 -19.38 11.40
C GLY A 274 29.74 -18.35 10.77
N VAL A 275 28.53 -18.17 11.30
CA VAL A 275 27.57 -17.16 10.85
C VAL A 275 28.05 -15.78 11.31
N ASP A 276 28.34 -14.87 10.36
CA ASP A 276 28.75 -13.50 10.67
C ASP A 276 27.94 -12.48 9.86
N ASN A 277 27.09 -11.71 10.56
CA ASN A 277 26.27 -10.64 10.01
C ASN A 277 26.90 -9.23 10.19
N THR A 278 28.15 -9.17 10.65
CA THR A 278 28.89 -7.92 10.87
C THR A 278 29.88 -7.58 9.74
N GLY A 279 30.09 -8.49 8.79
CA GLY A 279 31.06 -8.30 7.71
C GLY A 279 32.51 -8.35 8.18
N GLY A 280 32.83 -9.18 9.18
CA GLY A 280 34.20 -9.36 9.69
C GLY A 280 34.60 -8.40 10.81
N CYS A 281 33.68 -7.58 11.33
CA CYS A 281 33.98 -6.65 12.41
C CYS A 281 34.45 -7.37 13.67
N THR A 282 35.38 -6.74 14.40
CA THR A 282 35.97 -7.30 15.62
C THR A 282 35.66 -6.44 16.85
N SER A 283 34.93 -5.35 16.69
CA SER A 283 34.59 -4.43 17.76
C SER A 283 33.15 -3.94 17.64
N PHE A 284 32.55 -3.58 18.78
CA PHE A 284 31.22 -3.02 18.84
C PHE A 284 31.12 -1.98 19.95
N ASN A 285 30.22 -1.00 19.79
CA ASN A 285 29.88 0.00 20.80
C ASN A 285 28.40 0.39 20.67
N ASP A 286 27.85 1.06 21.68
CA ASP A 286 26.50 1.66 21.66
C ASP A 286 26.44 2.99 20.89
N HIS A 287 27.58 3.60 20.57
CA HIS A 287 27.67 4.87 19.86
C HIS A 287 28.81 4.95 18.83
N GLY A 288 28.68 5.87 17.85
CA GLY A 288 29.72 6.20 16.86
C GLY A 288 29.41 5.74 15.43
N SER A 289 30.43 5.71 14.56
CA SER A 289 30.37 5.20 13.18
C SER A 289 30.45 3.67 13.10
N GLY A 290 30.17 3.06 11.95
CA GLY A 290 30.25 1.60 11.75
C GLY A 290 28.93 1.01 11.23
N ILE A 291 28.93 -0.31 11.00
CA ILE A 291 27.73 -1.04 10.56
C ILE A 291 26.73 -1.05 11.71
N SER A 292 25.47 -0.71 11.42
CA SER A 292 24.41 -0.62 12.43
C SER A 292 23.60 -1.90 12.43
N ILE A 293 23.59 -2.61 13.56
CA ILE A 293 22.81 -3.84 13.76
C ILE A 293 22.13 -3.70 15.12
N GLY A 294 20.80 -3.58 15.12
CA GLY A 294 20.06 -3.13 16.30
C GLY A 294 20.49 -1.72 16.72
N ASN A 295 20.62 -1.49 18.03
CA ASN A 295 21.09 -0.21 18.56
C ASN A 295 22.63 -0.09 18.61
N MET A 296 23.38 -1.11 18.17
CA MET A 296 24.83 -1.17 18.29
C MET A 296 25.54 -0.86 16.96
N LYS A 297 26.80 -0.41 17.08
CA LYS A 297 27.70 -0.05 15.97
C LYS A 297 28.89 -1.00 15.94
N PHE A 298 29.15 -1.65 14.80
CA PHE A 298 30.21 -2.64 14.61
C PHE A 298 31.33 -2.11 13.69
N ARG A 299 32.59 -2.41 14.04
CA ARG A 299 33.81 -2.07 13.28
C ARG A 299 34.86 -3.17 13.32
#